data_AF-A0A2T2U8K9-F1
#
_entry.id   AF-A0A2T2U8K9-F1
#
_cell.length_a   1.000
_cell.length_b   1.000
_cell.length_c   1.000
_cell.angle_alpha   90.00
_cell.angle_beta   90.00
_cell.angle_gamma   90.00
#
_symmetry.space_group_name_H-M   'P 1'
#
loop_
_entity.id
_entity.type
_entity.pdbx_description
1 polymer ?
#
loop_
_entity_poly.entity_id
_entity_poly.type
_entity_poly.pdbx_seq_one_letter_code
_entity_poly.pdbx_strand_id
1 'polypeptide(L)'
;QLDNRYQLGGLAATPFEEEDFRRGQAYAKAVEAWKEAWHVGRGRPVGREALEETDAVTDTFIDGVTEIVKEQDGDAEVLLEIIREREDERVQGFYSSKADDLEEYFLERGYLVRQDPLTPEEMWQRVLADLASEIQEGIVTAEDLDRLFQSPLVSK
;
A
#
# COMPACT_ATOMS: atom_id res chain seq x y z
N GLN A 1 36.32 25.53 16.18
CA GLN A 1 36.33 25.75 14.72
C GLN A 1 35.15 25.00 14.11
N LEU A 2 33.96 25.60 14.15
CA LEU A 2 32.73 25.08 13.51
C LEU A 2 31.91 26.21 12.86
N ASP A 3 32.50 27.38 12.59
CA ASP A 3 31.79 28.54 12.04
C ASP A 3 31.79 28.62 10.51
N ASN A 4 32.30 27.61 9.81
CA ASN A 4 32.59 27.72 8.38
C ASN A 4 31.86 26.67 7.53
N ARG A 5 30.52 26.60 7.66
CA ARG A 5 29.67 25.79 6.78
C ARG A 5 28.49 26.52 6.14
N TYR A 6 28.24 27.79 6.49
CA TYR A 6 27.15 28.59 5.90
C TYR A 6 27.58 29.50 4.73
N GLN A 7 28.78 29.31 4.17
CA GLN A 7 29.27 30.09 3.03
C GLN A 7 29.45 29.23 1.78
N LEU A 8 28.37 28.62 1.30
CA LEU A 8 28.26 28.17 -0.09
C LEU A 8 27.12 28.92 -0.77
N GLY A 9 27.50 30.00 -1.45
CA GLY A 9 26.99 30.41 -2.76
C GLY A 9 25.47 30.56 -2.96
N GLY A 10 25.00 31.80 -2.90
CA GLY A 10 24.12 32.36 -3.94
C GLY A 10 22.65 31.95 -4.00
N LEU A 11 22.20 30.99 -3.18
CA LEU A 11 20.80 30.85 -2.81
C LEU A 11 20.72 31.27 -1.35
N ALA A 12 19.82 32.19 -1.01
CA ALA A 12 19.48 32.41 0.38
C ALA A 12 19.05 31.05 0.93
N ALA A 13 19.90 30.40 1.72
CA ALA A 13 19.51 29.23 2.47
C ALA A 13 18.40 29.73 3.38
N THR A 14 17.14 29.49 2.99
CA THR A 14 16.00 29.76 3.85
C THR A 14 16.29 29.03 5.15
N PRO A 15 16.35 29.73 6.30
CA PRO A 15 16.55 29.07 7.57
C PRO A 15 15.51 27.96 7.70
N PHE A 16 15.95 26.73 7.86
CA PHE A 16 15.08 25.62 8.18
C PHE A 16 14.93 25.62 9.70
N GLU A 17 13.82 26.16 10.17
CA GLU A 17 13.58 26.39 11.59
C GLU A 17 13.06 25.12 12.27
N GLU A 18 13.09 25.08 13.60
CA GLU A 18 12.57 23.95 14.38
C GLU A 18 11.09 23.65 14.05
N GLU A 19 10.32 24.69 13.77
CA GLU A 19 8.91 24.59 13.36
C GLU A 19 8.75 23.90 12.01
N ASP A 20 9.61 24.21 11.03
CA ASP A 20 9.63 23.53 9.72
C ASP A 20 9.94 22.04 9.87
N PHE A 21 10.86 21.69 10.77
CA PHE A 21 11.20 20.30 11.06
C PHE A 21 10.03 19.55 11.68
N ARG A 22 9.37 20.14 12.69
CA ARG A 22 8.18 19.54 13.33
C ARG A 22 7.04 19.36 12.34
N ARG A 23 6.82 20.33 11.44
CA ARG A 23 5.82 20.24 10.38
C ARG A 23 6.15 19.13 9.38
N GLY A 24 7.42 18.99 9.00
CA GLY A 24 7.89 17.87 8.17
C GLY A 24 7.67 16.50 8.83
N GLN A 25 7.92 16.39 10.13
CA GLN A 25 7.65 15.17 10.90
C GLN A 25 6.16 14.83 10.94
N ALA A 26 5.30 15.84 11.14
CA ALA A 26 3.85 15.66 11.09
C ALA A 26 3.40 15.13 9.73
N TYR A 27 3.89 15.68 8.62
CA TYR A 27 3.56 15.15 7.29
C TYR A 27 4.05 13.71 7.07
N ALA A 28 5.26 13.37 7.51
CA ALA A 28 5.76 12.00 7.43
C ALA A 28 4.86 11.03 8.21
N LYS A 29 4.44 11.42 9.41
CA LYS A 29 3.50 10.65 10.24
C LYS A 29 2.14 10.50 9.55
N ALA A 30 1.61 11.55 8.91
CA ALA A 30 0.35 11.48 8.18
C ALA A 30 0.42 10.47 7.02
N VAL A 31 1.50 10.48 6.25
CA VAL A 31 1.72 9.52 5.16
C VAL A 31 1.79 8.09 5.69
N GLU A 32 2.51 7.87 6.81
CA GLU A 32 2.58 6.55 7.43
C GLU A 32 1.20 6.08 7.93
N ALA A 33 0.45 6.95 8.62
CA ALA A 33 -0.90 6.64 9.09
C ALA A 33 -1.85 6.29 7.93
N TRP A 34 -1.76 7.03 6.81
CA TRP A 34 -2.52 6.74 5.60
C TRP A 34 -2.12 5.40 4.98
N LYS A 35 -0.81 5.12 4.86
CA LYS A 35 -0.28 3.85 4.37
C LYS A 35 -0.79 2.68 5.21
N GLU A 36 -0.71 2.77 6.53
CA GLU A 36 -1.19 1.72 7.42
C GLU A 36 -2.71 1.53 7.31
N ALA A 37 -3.48 2.63 7.17
CA ALA A 37 -4.90 2.54 6.92
C ALA A 37 -5.23 1.91 5.55
N TRP A 38 -4.43 2.18 4.51
CA TRP A 38 -4.59 1.57 3.19
C TRP A 38 -4.35 0.06 3.21
N HIS A 39 -3.41 -0.44 4.01
CA HIS A 39 -3.14 -1.88 4.11
C HIS A 39 -4.26 -2.65 4.84
N VAL A 40 -5.15 -1.96 5.57
CA VAL A 40 -6.29 -2.64 6.21
C VAL A 40 -7.19 -3.24 5.14
N GLY A 41 -7.47 -4.53 5.28
CA GLY A 41 -8.28 -5.29 4.33
C GLY A 41 -7.62 -5.53 2.97
N ARG A 42 -6.34 -5.17 2.81
CA ARG A 42 -5.58 -5.44 1.58
C ARG A 42 -4.45 -6.40 1.89
N GLY A 43 -4.50 -7.57 1.28
CA GLY A 43 -3.44 -8.56 1.41
C GLY A 43 -2.14 -8.10 0.75
N ARG A 44 -1.06 -8.80 1.05
CA ARG A 44 0.23 -8.59 0.39
C ARG A 44 0.08 -8.93 -1.10
N PRO A 45 0.78 -8.22 -2.01
CA PRO A 45 0.76 -8.58 -3.42
C PRO A 45 1.35 -9.98 -3.60
N VAL A 46 0.65 -10.79 -4.39
CA VAL A 46 1.13 -12.10 -4.84
C VAL A 46 2.19 -11.90 -5.92
N GLY A 47 3.23 -12.72 -5.89
CA GLY A 47 4.26 -12.76 -6.92
C GLY A 47 4.59 -14.20 -7.28
N ARG A 48 5.39 -14.40 -8.33
CA ARG A 48 5.82 -15.73 -8.78
C ARG A 48 6.36 -16.59 -7.65
N GLU A 49 7.26 -16.05 -6.81
CA GLU A 49 7.85 -16.78 -5.69
C GLU A 49 6.78 -17.39 -4.77
N ALA A 50 5.72 -16.63 -4.47
CA ALA A 50 4.62 -17.11 -3.64
C ALA A 50 3.82 -18.23 -4.32
N LEU A 51 3.65 -18.18 -5.64
CA LEU A 51 2.96 -19.20 -6.43
C LEU A 51 3.78 -20.48 -6.56
N GLU A 52 5.11 -20.37 -6.64
CA GLU A 52 6.05 -21.50 -6.69
C GLU A 52 6.18 -22.20 -5.32
N GLU A 53 5.88 -21.51 -4.21
CA GLU A 53 5.89 -22.07 -2.85
C GLU A 53 4.70 -23.00 -2.55
N THR A 54 3.66 -23.02 -3.39
CA THR A 54 2.43 -23.81 -3.16
C THR A 54 2.22 -24.89 -4.21
N ASP A 55 1.85 -26.09 -3.76
CA ASP A 55 1.44 -27.20 -4.64
C ASP A 55 0.05 -27.00 -5.29
N ALA A 56 -0.59 -25.85 -5.03
CA ALA A 56 -1.83 -25.48 -5.67
C ALA A 56 -1.63 -25.05 -7.14
N VAL A 57 -0.46 -24.48 -7.47
CA VAL A 57 -0.12 -24.03 -8.82
C VAL A 57 1.01 -24.90 -9.37
N THR A 58 0.66 -25.82 -10.26
CA THR A 58 1.65 -26.73 -10.87
C THR A 58 2.52 -26.02 -11.93
N ASP A 59 3.67 -26.60 -12.27
CA ASP A 59 4.57 -26.15 -13.36
C ASP A 59 3.85 -25.83 -14.68
N THR A 60 2.79 -26.57 -15.02
CA THR A 60 2.00 -26.32 -16.24
C THR A 60 1.30 -24.95 -16.23
N PHE A 61 0.91 -24.47 -15.06
CA PHE A 61 0.13 -23.24 -14.89
C PHE A 61 0.96 -22.06 -14.39
N ILE A 62 2.17 -22.30 -13.86
CA ILE A 62 2.95 -21.27 -13.15
C ILE A 62 3.23 -20.03 -14.00
N ASP A 63 3.58 -20.21 -15.28
CA ASP A 63 3.88 -19.11 -16.19
C ASP A 63 2.64 -18.27 -16.47
N GLY A 64 1.52 -18.91 -16.78
CA GLY A 64 0.26 -18.24 -17.09
C GLY A 64 -0.34 -17.51 -15.90
N VAL A 65 -0.40 -18.17 -14.74
CA VAL A 65 -0.90 -17.61 -13.47
C VAL A 65 -0.02 -16.45 -13.01
N THR A 66 1.31 -16.57 -13.14
CA THR A 66 2.23 -15.46 -12.84
C THR A 66 1.92 -14.23 -13.68
N GLU A 67 1.61 -14.40 -14.96
CA GLU A 67 1.34 -13.27 -15.84
C GLU A 67 0.00 -12.61 -15.52
N ILE A 68 -1.04 -13.39 -15.21
CA ILE A 68 -2.32 -12.86 -14.69
C ILE A 68 -2.07 -12.04 -13.42
N VAL A 69 -1.30 -12.57 -12.47
CA VAL A 69 -0.97 -11.86 -11.22
C VAL A 69 -0.29 -10.52 -11.50
N LYS A 70 0.65 -10.45 -12.44
CA LYS A 70 1.28 -9.17 -12.82
C LYS A 70 0.30 -8.20 -13.46
N GLU A 71 -0.59 -8.67 -14.32
CA GLU A 71 -1.61 -7.85 -14.97
C GLU A 71 -2.61 -7.25 -13.98
N GLN A 72 -2.81 -7.92 -12.83
CA GLN A 72 -3.67 -7.48 -11.73
C GLN A 72 -2.89 -6.90 -10.54
N ASP A 73 -1.64 -6.44 -10.76
CA ASP A 73 -0.79 -5.82 -9.74
C ASP A 73 -0.60 -6.64 -8.44
N GLY A 74 -0.70 -7.97 -8.53
CA GLY A 74 -0.54 -8.88 -7.40
C GLY A 74 -1.82 -9.18 -6.63
N ASP A 75 -3.00 -8.78 -7.11
CA ASP A 75 -4.27 -8.96 -6.39
C ASP A 75 -4.69 -10.44 -6.31
N ALA A 76 -4.68 -10.99 -5.09
CA ALA A 76 -5.03 -12.37 -4.79
C ALA A 76 -6.52 -12.68 -5.00
N GLU A 77 -7.39 -11.71 -4.72
CA GLU A 77 -8.84 -11.89 -4.81
C GLU A 77 -9.27 -11.96 -6.27
N VAL A 78 -8.79 -11.00 -7.08
CA VAL A 78 -9.03 -10.98 -8.53
C VAL A 78 -8.46 -12.24 -9.20
N LEU A 79 -7.28 -12.70 -8.79
CA LEU A 79 -6.72 -13.95 -9.33
C LEU A 79 -7.64 -15.15 -9.05
N LEU A 80 -8.13 -15.29 -7.82
CA LEU A 80 -9.01 -16.39 -7.44
C LEU A 80 -10.35 -16.34 -8.20
N GLU A 81 -10.88 -15.14 -8.42
CA GLU A 81 -12.07 -14.93 -9.26
C GLU A 81 -11.82 -15.41 -10.70
N ILE A 82 -10.75 -14.94 -11.35
CA ILE A 82 -10.37 -15.37 -12.72
C ILE A 82 -10.23 -16.89 -12.81
N ILE A 83 -9.58 -17.52 -11.83
CA ILE A 83 -9.41 -18.99 -11.78
C ILE A 83 -10.75 -19.71 -11.64
N ARG A 84 -11.63 -19.23 -10.75
CA ARG A 84 -12.92 -19.86 -10.45
C ARG A 84 -13.91 -19.73 -11.59
N GLU A 85 -14.00 -18.54 -12.16
CA GLU A 85 -14.88 -18.23 -13.28
C GLU A 85 -14.31 -18.72 -14.62
N ARG A 86 -13.00 -19.01 -14.66
CA ARG A 86 -12.26 -19.46 -15.84
C ARG A 86 -12.39 -18.45 -16.99
N GLU A 87 -12.24 -17.18 -16.66
CA GLU A 87 -12.36 -16.09 -17.65
C GLU A 87 -11.15 -16.03 -18.60
N ASP A 88 -10.00 -16.56 -18.16
CA ASP A 88 -8.75 -16.53 -18.92
C ASP A 88 -8.40 -17.92 -19.48
N GLU A 89 -7.83 -17.95 -20.70
CA GLU A 89 -7.41 -19.21 -21.33
C GLU A 89 -6.28 -19.91 -20.57
N ARG A 90 -5.43 -19.14 -19.88
CA ARG A 90 -4.26 -19.62 -19.11
C ARG A 90 -4.66 -20.43 -17.88
N VAL A 91 -5.90 -20.30 -17.40
CA VAL A 91 -6.44 -21.05 -16.24
C VAL A 91 -7.46 -22.11 -16.66
N GLN A 92 -7.62 -22.37 -17.96
CA GLN A 92 -8.53 -23.42 -18.43
C GLN A 92 -8.03 -24.79 -17.96
N GLY A 93 -8.91 -25.53 -17.27
CA GLY A 93 -8.55 -26.80 -16.66
C GLY A 93 -7.92 -26.70 -15.27
N PHE A 94 -7.81 -25.49 -14.69
CA PHE A 94 -7.49 -25.33 -13.28
C PHE A 94 -8.62 -25.95 -12.44
N TYR A 95 -8.25 -26.90 -11.57
CA TYR A 95 -9.21 -27.66 -10.78
C TYR A 95 -9.77 -26.80 -9.65
N SER A 96 -11.08 -26.86 -9.41
CA SER A 96 -11.73 -26.08 -8.34
C SER A 96 -11.12 -26.37 -6.97
N SER A 97 -10.78 -27.64 -6.68
CA SER A 97 -10.10 -28.01 -5.44
C SER A 97 -8.73 -27.35 -5.28
N LYS A 98 -8.01 -27.11 -6.39
CA LYS A 98 -6.73 -26.41 -6.36
C LYS A 98 -6.90 -24.91 -6.15
N ALA A 99 -8.02 -24.33 -6.58
CA ALA A 99 -8.35 -22.95 -6.28
C ALA A 99 -8.65 -22.77 -4.79
N ASP A 100 -9.33 -23.75 -4.17
CA ASP A 100 -9.59 -23.75 -2.73
C ASP A 100 -8.28 -23.91 -1.92
N ASP A 101 -7.39 -24.83 -2.33
CA ASP A 101 -6.03 -24.96 -1.74
C ASP A 101 -5.26 -23.63 -1.83
N LEU A 102 -5.37 -22.92 -2.96
CA LEU A 102 -4.69 -21.64 -3.19
C LEU A 102 -5.26 -20.52 -2.32
N GLU A 103 -6.59 -20.47 -2.15
CA GLU A 103 -7.24 -19.51 -1.27
C GLU A 103 -6.80 -19.69 0.19
N GLU A 104 -6.77 -20.94 0.67
CA GLU A 104 -6.30 -21.26 2.02
C GLU A 104 -4.86 -20.80 2.21
N TYR A 105 -3.97 -21.13 1.26
CA TYR A 105 -2.60 -20.66 1.26
C TYR A 105 -2.49 -19.12 1.28
N PHE A 106 -3.28 -18.41 0.48
CA PHE A 106 -3.27 -16.95 0.45
C PHE A 106 -3.74 -16.33 1.77
N LEU A 107 -4.75 -16.90 2.42
CA LEU A 107 -5.20 -16.45 3.74
C LEU A 107 -4.13 -16.68 4.81
N GLU A 108 -3.51 -17.86 4.83
CA GLU A 108 -2.49 -18.21 5.82
C GLU A 108 -1.24 -17.32 5.72
N ARG A 109 -0.86 -16.94 4.49
CA ARG A 109 0.34 -16.14 4.22
C ARG A 109 0.06 -14.64 4.18
N GLY A 110 -1.20 -14.24 4.30
CA GLY A 110 -1.64 -12.84 4.30
C GLY A 110 -1.65 -12.19 2.92
N TYR A 111 -1.70 -12.96 1.84
CA TYR A 111 -1.98 -12.48 0.49
C TYR A 111 -3.47 -12.18 0.29
N LEU A 112 -4.34 -12.86 1.03
CA LEU A 112 -5.77 -12.56 1.12
C LEU A 112 -6.12 -12.20 2.57
N VAL A 113 -7.02 -11.24 2.76
CA VAL A 113 -7.47 -10.78 4.08
C VAL A 113 -8.99 -10.73 4.05
N ARG A 114 -9.66 -11.30 5.07
CA ARG A 114 -11.14 -11.34 5.14
C ARG A 114 -11.79 -10.03 5.60
N GLN A 115 -10.98 -9.07 6.02
CA GLN A 115 -11.46 -7.78 6.48
C GLN A 115 -11.70 -6.91 5.25
N ASP A 116 -12.86 -6.27 5.16
CA ASP A 116 -13.12 -5.30 4.10
C ASP A 116 -12.11 -4.14 4.18
N PRO A 117 -11.64 -3.62 3.02
CA PRO A 117 -10.82 -2.42 2.99
C PRO A 117 -11.54 -1.22 3.61
N LEU A 118 -10.78 -0.35 4.28
CA LEU A 118 -11.34 0.90 4.78
C LEU A 118 -11.77 1.81 3.63
N THR A 119 -12.87 2.54 3.84
CA THR A 119 -13.27 3.61 2.92
C THR A 119 -12.29 4.79 3.01
N PRO A 120 -12.22 5.65 1.99
CA PRO A 120 -11.40 6.87 2.04
C PRO A 120 -11.72 7.74 3.27
N GLU A 121 -12.99 7.84 3.65
CA GLU A 121 -13.42 8.58 4.84
C GLU A 121 -12.90 7.94 6.13
N GLU A 122 -12.95 6.61 6.24
CA GLU A 122 -12.43 5.90 7.41
C GLU A 122 -10.91 6.01 7.53
N MET A 123 -10.20 5.91 6.41
CA MET A 123 -8.75 6.15 6.36
C MET A 123 -8.43 7.58 6.81
N TRP A 124 -9.18 8.56 6.32
CA TRP A 124 -9.02 9.97 6.68
C TRP A 124 -9.26 10.23 8.17
N GLN A 125 -10.31 9.65 8.76
CA GLN A 125 -10.57 9.74 10.19
C GLN A 125 -9.41 9.18 11.02
N ARG A 126 -8.77 8.09 10.57
CA ARG A 126 -7.59 7.54 11.25
C ARG A 126 -6.38 8.46 11.18
N VAL A 127 -6.12 9.06 10.02
CA VAL A 127 -5.03 10.05 9.88
C VAL A 127 -5.25 11.23 10.83
N LEU A 128 -6.46 11.79 10.86
CA LEU A 128 -6.79 12.90 11.76
C LEU A 128 -6.66 12.51 13.24
N ALA A 129 -7.07 11.29 13.60
CA ALA A 129 -6.94 10.79 14.96
C ALA A 129 -5.47 10.62 15.37
N ASP A 130 -4.63 10.09 14.48
CA ASP A 130 -3.21 9.88 14.76
C ASP A 130 -2.43 11.20 14.89
N LEU A 131 -2.85 12.25 14.17
CA LEU A 131 -2.27 13.59 14.21
C LEU A 131 -2.99 14.57 15.15
N ALA A 132 -3.86 14.10 16.03
CA ALA A 132 -4.68 14.98 16.88
C ALA A 132 -3.85 15.94 17.74
N SER A 133 -2.67 15.52 18.21
CA SER A 133 -1.79 16.35 19.04
C SER A 133 -1.14 17.46 18.22
N GLU A 134 -0.60 17.12 17.05
CA GLU A 134 0.05 18.06 16.13
C GLU A 134 -0.95 19.10 15.59
N ILE A 135 -2.20 18.70 15.38
CA ILE A 135 -3.29 19.60 14.99
C ILE A 135 -3.65 20.53 16.16
N GLN A 136 -3.78 20.01 17.37
CA GLN A 136 -4.10 20.80 18.56
C GLN A 136 -3.00 21.83 18.87
N GLU A 137 -1.74 21.48 18.64
CA GLU A 137 -0.59 22.36 18.80
C GLU A 137 -0.42 23.36 17.65
N GLY A 138 -1.19 23.23 16.56
CA GLY A 138 -1.13 24.10 15.39
C GLY A 138 0.07 23.86 14.48
N ILE A 139 0.77 22.73 14.63
CA ILE A 139 1.92 22.35 13.79
C ILE A 139 1.48 22.08 12.35
N VAL A 140 0.31 21.46 12.19
CA VAL A 140 -0.39 21.23 10.91
C VAL A 140 -1.88 21.44 11.09
N THR A 141 -2.59 21.79 10.02
CA THR A 141 -4.06 21.83 10.01
C THR A 141 -4.65 20.65 9.24
N ALA A 142 -5.91 20.33 9.49
CA ALA A 142 -6.62 19.32 8.68
C ALA A 142 -6.65 19.70 7.18
N GLU A 143 -6.68 21.00 6.86
CA GLU A 143 -6.62 21.48 5.48
C GLU A 143 -5.22 21.28 4.86
N ASP A 144 -4.15 21.47 5.64
CA ASP A 144 -2.79 21.16 5.19
C ASP A 144 -2.62 19.68 4.83
N LEU A 145 -3.23 18.80 5.64
CA LEU A 145 -3.22 17.37 5.43
C LEU A 145 -4.10 16.97 4.23
N ASP A 146 -5.28 17.56 4.06
CA ASP A 146 -6.17 17.29 2.91
C ASP A 146 -5.46 17.64 1.59
N ARG A 147 -4.78 18.79 1.54
CA ARG A 147 -3.96 19.18 0.38
C ARG A 147 -2.82 18.20 0.09
N LEU A 148 -2.24 17.56 1.11
CA LEU A 148 -1.19 16.55 0.92
C LEU A 148 -1.74 15.33 0.17
N PHE A 149 -2.93 14.86 0.52
CA PHE A 149 -3.53 13.65 -0.06
C PHE A 149 -4.31 13.89 -1.36
N GLN A 150 -4.81 15.10 -1.60
CA GLN A 150 -5.40 15.49 -2.89
C GLN A 150 -4.35 15.88 -3.96
N SER A 151 -3.07 15.89 -3.60
CA SER A 151 -2.01 16.19 -4.55
C SER A 151 -1.91 15.08 -5.61
N PRO A 152 -1.78 15.41 -6.92
CA PRO A 152 -1.69 14.42 -8.00
C PRO A 152 -0.46 13.51 -7.94
N LEU A 153 0.45 13.74 -6.99
CA LEU A 153 1.55 12.83 -6.66
C LEU A 153 1.10 11.56 -5.91
N VAL A 154 -0.09 11.57 -5.30
CA VAL A 154 -0.62 10.48 -4.46
C VAL A 154 -1.79 9.72 -5.14
N SER A 155 -2.38 10.26 -6.21
CA SER A 155 -3.58 9.70 -6.88
C SER A 155 -3.29 8.85 -8.14
N LYS A 156 -2.12 8.22 -8.25
CA LYS A 156 -1.81 7.31 -9.36
C LYS A 156 -1.73 5.87 -8.91
#